data_AF-A0A832LC52-F1
#
_entry.id   AF-A0A832LC52-F1
#
_cell.length_a   1.000
_cell.length_b   1.000
_cell.length_c   1.000
_cell.angle_alpha   90.00
_cell.angle_beta   90.00
_cell.angle_gamma   90.00
#
_symmetry.space_group_name_H-M   'P 1'
#
loop_
_entity.id
_entity.type
_entity.pdbx_description
1 polymer ?
#
loop_
_entity_poly.entity_id
_entity_poly.type
_entity_poly.pdbx_seq_one_letter_code
_entity_poly.pdbx_strand_id
1 'polypeptide(L)'
;MKISKTHTIFEIVLVLSGVLLSFIFLYMSRSFWTTDTTNTKWYIKLTFSFFIASFISSAIGMILERNSRAGGIFLLAVFLPFACVFYNSELLSIDGFFLGLVEGGYLSFYSYFNNRFDRLAMYLRRFIKIFFVFTSLYLIKALILDGKMKSLQEIPGSNEMFKVMFLIGIFFTFSFLLTKTIRGIRAYDVFVYGPSRSGKTLLLLAFYNQFVTSLGGKRKEIIVSDKNKESLKIENMLADIENGELPKSNLRTDLAIYVLSGKKGFKPVGMTFVDYGGEHTKNFSPSQYEKTIAELSKRFNIESLILEQNIGDVDFIKNLRDNHKDEFAESVEKVTFAHIYKKFESAGKIIFLVDGDHIVNYHNGGKNDLTRLFGHYSDVINIFGNEKSYAIVVTKIDMYTDLSKIIEDSNEAKGVEQEIYNILCEITTFKEIVNMSYQIPIYMYTVSVDATMKPLLPLHTPPTLEDENTETQREYPKINPWRVGEIGKFSF
;
A
#
# COMPACT_ATOMS: atom_id res chain seq x y z
N MET A 1 -2.06 -14.07 -4.89
CA MET A 1 -1.16 -13.98 -6.07
C MET A 1 -0.89 -12.52 -6.46
N LYS A 2 0.33 -12.15 -6.90
CA LYS A 2 0.55 -10.83 -7.52
C LYS A 2 0.00 -10.88 -8.95
N ILE A 3 -0.87 -9.94 -9.31
CA ILE A 3 -1.64 -10.00 -10.57
C ILE A 3 -0.72 -9.97 -11.81
N SER A 4 0.42 -9.30 -11.73
CA SER A 4 1.44 -9.30 -12.78
C SER A 4 2.83 -9.69 -12.26
N LYS A 5 3.42 -10.71 -12.89
CA LYS A 5 4.85 -11.09 -12.69
C LYS A 5 5.81 -10.09 -13.37
N THR A 6 5.34 -9.36 -14.37
CA THR A 6 6.13 -8.44 -15.19
C THR A 6 6.66 -7.26 -14.38
N HIS A 7 5.94 -6.82 -13.34
CA HIS A 7 6.43 -5.80 -12.41
C HIS A 7 7.74 -6.20 -11.74
N THR A 8 7.87 -7.46 -11.33
CA THR A 8 9.09 -7.97 -10.67
C THR A 8 10.27 -8.01 -11.65
N ILE A 9 10.01 -8.39 -12.91
CA ILE A 9 11.04 -8.37 -13.97
C ILE A 9 11.48 -6.94 -14.26
N PHE A 10 10.54 -6.00 -14.35
CA PHE A 10 10.84 -4.59 -14.56
C PHE A 10 11.66 -3.99 -13.42
N GLU A 11 11.32 -4.31 -12.15
CA GLU A 11 12.14 -3.91 -10.99
C GLU A 11 13.57 -4.46 -11.08
N ILE A 12 13.75 -5.73 -11.46
CA ILE A 12 15.08 -6.32 -11.63
C ILE A 12 15.87 -5.59 -12.72
N VAL A 13 15.25 -5.31 -13.87
CA VAL A 13 15.89 -4.58 -14.98
C VAL A 13 16.28 -3.16 -14.57
N LEU A 14 15.42 -2.46 -13.81
CA LEU A 14 15.72 -1.14 -13.25
C LEU A 14 16.90 -1.19 -12.27
N VAL A 15 16.96 -2.20 -11.40
CA VAL A 15 18.08 -2.39 -10.47
C VAL A 15 19.38 -2.62 -11.24
N LEU A 16 19.38 -3.55 -12.21
CA LEU A 16 20.57 -3.89 -13.00
C LEU A 16 21.08 -2.70 -13.83
N SER A 17 20.18 -1.99 -14.51
CA SER A 17 20.52 -0.80 -15.29
C SER A 17 21.10 0.31 -14.42
N GLY A 18 20.52 0.55 -13.25
CA GLY A 18 21.04 1.56 -12.34
C GLY A 18 22.38 1.19 -11.71
N VAL A 19 22.62 -0.09 -11.40
CA VAL A 19 23.93 -0.58 -10.95
C VAL A 19 24.98 -0.38 -12.05
N LEU A 20 24.66 -0.73 -13.30
CA LEU A 20 25.53 -0.50 -14.44
C LEU A 20 25.86 1.00 -14.62
N LEU A 21 24.86 1.87 -14.56
CA LEU A 21 25.04 3.32 -14.64
C LEU A 21 25.92 3.86 -13.50
N SER A 22 25.76 3.33 -12.29
CA SER A 22 26.60 3.67 -11.14
C SER A 22 28.07 3.31 -11.38
N PHE A 23 28.35 2.11 -11.91
CA PHE A 23 29.72 1.70 -12.25
C PHE A 23 30.33 2.57 -13.36
N ILE A 24 29.56 2.85 -14.42
CA ILE A 24 30.02 3.73 -15.52
C ILE A 24 30.33 5.12 -14.97
N PHE A 25 29.44 5.67 -14.13
CA PHE A 25 29.65 6.97 -13.49
C PHE A 25 30.92 6.97 -12.63
N LEU A 26 31.10 6.00 -11.74
CA LEU A 26 32.28 5.90 -10.87
C LEU A 26 33.58 5.74 -11.69
N TYR A 27 33.55 4.95 -12.75
CA TYR A 27 34.70 4.76 -13.65
C TYR A 27 35.07 6.06 -14.36
N MET A 28 34.10 6.73 -14.99
CA MET A 28 34.33 7.99 -15.71
C MET A 28 34.71 9.14 -14.78
N SER A 29 34.16 9.17 -13.57
CA SER A 29 34.44 10.23 -12.59
C SER A 29 35.69 9.98 -11.75
N ARG A 30 36.35 8.82 -11.88
CA ARG A 30 37.52 8.41 -11.08
C ARG A 30 38.57 9.51 -10.93
N SER A 31 38.92 10.17 -12.03
CA SER A 31 39.95 11.21 -12.02
C SER A 31 39.62 12.36 -11.05
N PHE A 32 38.35 12.78 -10.95
CA PHE A 32 37.89 13.87 -10.07
C PHE A 32 37.90 13.51 -8.57
N TRP A 33 37.91 12.21 -8.25
CA TRP A 33 37.96 11.73 -6.88
C TRP A 33 39.40 11.56 -6.39
N THR A 34 40.35 11.37 -7.29
CA THR A 34 41.75 11.05 -6.97
C THR A 34 42.73 12.20 -7.12
N THR A 35 42.43 13.27 -7.88
CA THR A 35 43.43 14.29 -8.23
C THR A 35 43.78 15.30 -7.13
N ASP A 36 42.98 15.46 -6.06
CA ASP A 36 43.32 16.44 -5.02
C ASP A 36 42.72 16.14 -3.64
N THR A 37 43.01 14.96 -3.11
CA THR A 37 42.49 14.51 -1.80
C THR A 37 43.12 15.25 -0.63
N THR A 38 44.32 15.83 -0.83
CA THR A 38 45.06 16.65 0.14
C THR A 38 44.50 18.07 0.30
N ASN A 39 43.97 18.70 -0.77
CA ASN A 39 43.31 20.02 -0.64
C ASN A 39 41.78 19.94 -0.46
N THR A 40 41.20 18.74 -0.52
CA THR A 40 39.77 18.58 -0.29
C THR A 40 39.44 18.89 1.17
N LYS A 41 38.73 20.01 1.37
CA LYS A 41 38.35 20.51 2.70
C LYS A 41 37.58 19.45 3.49
N TRP A 42 37.87 19.35 4.79
CA TRP A 42 37.34 18.31 5.69
C TRP A 42 35.81 18.19 5.65
N TYR A 43 35.08 19.32 5.54
CA TYR A 43 33.61 19.31 5.50
C TYR A 43 33.04 18.66 4.23
N ILE A 44 33.77 18.67 3.11
CA ILE A 44 33.37 17.98 1.88
C ILE A 44 33.47 16.47 2.08
N LYS A 45 34.61 15.99 2.61
CA LYS A 45 34.83 14.59 2.97
C LYS A 45 33.76 14.09 3.94
N LEU A 46 33.50 14.88 4.99
CA LEU A 46 32.47 14.59 5.99
C LEU A 46 31.09 14.47 5.34
N THR A 47 30.69 15.43 4.49
CA THR A 47 29.37 15.46 3.85
C THR A 47 29.15 14.25 2.93
N PHE A 48 30.14 13.91 2.08
CA PHE A 48 30.04 12.75 1.20
C PHE A 48 29.95 11.43 1.96
N SER A 49 30.77 11.29 3.01
CA SER A 49 30.79 10.10 3.86
C SER A 49 29.47 9.94 4.62
N PHE A 50 28.91 11.06 5.11
CA PHE A 50 27.60 11.11 5.75
C PHE A 50 26.50 10.59 4.83
N PHE A 51 26.40 11.10 3.60
CA PHE A 51 25.37 10.67 2.67
C PHE A 51 25.48 9.19 2.31
N ILE A 52 26.67 8.71 1.97
CA ILE A 52 26.89 7.29 1.61
C ILE A 52 26.48 6.38 2.78
N ALA A 53 26.94 6.67 3.99
CA ALA A 53 26.63 5.88 5.16
C ALA A 53 25.13 5.92 5.52
N SER A 54 24.51 7.10 5.43
CA SER A 54 23.05 7.27 5.63
C SER A 54 22.25 6.44 4.64
N PHE A 55 22.63 6.43 3.35
CA PHE A 55 21.97 5.60 2.34
C PHE A 55 22.15 4.12 2.59
N ILE A 56 23.36 3.65 2.93
CA ILE A 56 23.62 2.23 3.23
C ILE A 56 22.79 1.79 4.44
N SER A 57 22.83 2.57 5.53
CA SER A 57 22.13 2.25 6.77
C SER A 57 20.59 2.27 6.57
N SER A 58 20.08 3.28 5.88
CA SER A 58 18.66 3.38 5.53
C SER A 58 18.17 2.28 4.58
N ALA A 59 19.04 1.83 3.68
CA ALA A 59 18.72 0.76 2.74
C ALA A 59 18.50 -0.58 3.45
N ILE A 60 19.25 -0.86 4.52
CA ILE A 60 19.00 -2.02 5.39
C ILE A 60 17.59 -1.95 5.98
N GLY A 61 17.18 -0.77 6.47
CA GLY A 61 15.81 -0.53 6.94
C GLY A 61 14.75 -0.83 5.88
N MET A 62 14.96 -0.34 4.65
CA MET A 62 14.02 -0.59 3.53
C MET A 62 13.90 -2.07 3.15
N ILE A 63 14.96 -2.87 3.29
CA ILE A 63 14.96 -4.32 2.96
C ILE A 63 14.00 -5.11 3.86
N LEU A 64 13.78 -4.63 5.09
CA LEU A 64 12.89 -5.27 6.06
C LEU A 64 11.41 -5.20 5.65
N GLU A 65 11.01 -4.26 4.80
CA GLU A 65 9.63 -4.13 4.32
C GLU A 65 9.48 -4.66 2.89
N ARG A 66 8.46 -5.51 2.66
CA ARG A 66 8.32 -6.28 1.42
C ARG A 66 8.19 -5.40 0.17
N ASN A 67 7.46 -4.29 0.25
CA ASN A 67 7.21 -3.40 -0.89
C ASN A 67 8.35 -2.40 -1.13
N SER A 68 9.21 -2.20 -0.13
CA SER A 68 10.36 -1.28 -0.15
C SER A 68 11.68 -2.00 -0.44
N ARG A 69 11.68 -3.34 -0.36
CA ARG A 69 12.86 -4.19 -0.47
C ARG A 69 13.67 -3.96 -1.75
N ALA A 70 13.00 -3.84 -2.90
CA ALA A 70 13.68 -3.61 -4.17
C ALA A 70 14.47 -2.29 -4.14
N GLY A 71 13.86 -1.21 -3.61
CA GLY A 71 14.53 0.08 -3.41
C GLY A 71 15.71 0.00 -2.45
N GLY A 72 15.59 -0.75 -1.36
CA GLY A 72 16.68 -0.98 -0.42
C GLY A 72 17.85 -1.76 -1.03
N ILE A 73 17.57 -2.87 -1.74
CA ILE A 73 18.60 -3.63 -2.48
C ILE A 73 19.29 -2.73 -3.51
N PHE A 74 18.52 -1.93 -4.23
CA PHE A 74 19.07 -1.02 -5.23
C PHE A 74 20.00 0.03 -4.62
N LEU A 75 19.59 0.65 -3.51
CA LEU A 75 20.41 1.59 -2.76
C LEU A 75 21.72 0.97 -2.29
N LEU A 76 21.68 -0.23 -1.70
CA LEU A 76 22.92 -0.93 -1.29
C LEU A 76 23.82 -1.23 -2.47
N ALA A 77 23.27 -1.79 -3.56
CA ALA A 77 24.03 -2.19 -4.73
C ALA A 77 24.73 -0.98 -5.40
N VAL A 78 24.13 0.20 -5.29
CA VAL A 78 24.72 1.46 -5.75
C VAL A 78 25.77 1.99 -4.78
N PHE A 79 25.41 2.18 -3.51
CA PHE A 79 26.20 3.01 -2.60
C PHE A 79 27.36 2.25 -1.95
N LEU A 80 27.35 0.90 -1.96
CA LEU A 80 28.50 0.09 -1.55
C LEU A 80 29.72 0.32 -2.47
N PRO A 81 29.59 0.27 -3.81
CA PRO A 81 30.66 0.70 -4.72
C PRO A 81 31.19 2.11 -4.45
N PHE A 82 30.29 3.07 -4.20
CA PHE A 82 30.69 4.45 -3.84
C PHE A 82 31.55 4.48 -2.57
N ALA A 83 31.14 3.74 -1.52
CA ALA A 83 31.92 3.64 -0.28
C ALA A 83 33.33 3.07 -0.55
N CYS A 84 33.45 2.03 -1.37
CA CYS A 84 34.73 1.42 -1.74
C CYS A 84 35.62 2.41 -2.52
N VAL A 85 35.08 3.10 -3.52
CA VAL A 85 35.82 4.10 -4.30
C VAL A 85 36.29 5.24 -3.40
N PHE A 86 35.43 5.75 -2.51
CA PHE A 86 35.74 6.89 -1.64
C PHE A 86 36.73 6.52 -0.54
N TYR A 87 36.72 5.28 -0.07
CA TYR A 87 37.73 4.74 0.83
C TYR A 87 39.10 4.71 0.15
N ASN A 88 39.18 4.12 -1.06
CA ASN A 88 40.42 4.02 -1.82
C ASN A 88 40.96 5.38 -2.29
N SER A 89 40.09 6.39 -2.41
CA SER A 89 40.46 7.76 -2.77
C SER A 89 40.61 8.68 -1.56
N GLU A 90 40.68 8.17 -0.33
CA GLU A 90 40.83 8.98 0.90
C GLU A 90 39.81 10.13 1.06
N LEU A 91 38.65 10.02 0.40
CA LEU A 91 37.54 10.96 0.48
C LEU A 91 36.60 10.58 1.63
N LEU A 92 36.67 9.32 2.08
CA LEU A 92 35.87 8.79 3.17
C LEU A 92 36.44 9.23 4.53
N SER A 93 35.70 10.08 5.23
CA SER A 93 35.94 10.51 6.60
C SER A 93 35.18 9.58 7.57
N ILE A 94 35.87 9.07 8.58
CA ILE A 94 35.28 8.18 9.61
C ILE A 94 34.16 8.89 10.36
N ASP A 95 34.35 10.15 10.74
CA ASP A 95 33.36 10.92 11.50
C ASP A 95 32.06 11.10 10.70
N GLY A 96 32.19 11.49 9.43
CA GLY A 96 31.03 11.62 8.53
C GLY A 96 30.34 10.28 8.31
N PHE A 97 31.10 9.21 8.10
CA PHE A 97 30.55 7.87 7.92
C PHE A 97 29.78 7.39 9.16
N PHE A 98 30.34 7.59 10.36
CA PHE A 98 29.68 7.23 11.61
C PHE A 98 28.38 8.02 11.83
N LEU A 99 28.41 9.34 11.62
CA LEU A 99 27.22 10.18 11.73
C LEU A 99 26.11 9.75 10.75
N GLY A 100 26.49 9.41 9.52
CA GLY A 100 25.55 8.89 8.52
C GLY A 100 24.95 7.55 8.92
N LEU A 101 25.76 6.62 9.46
CA LEU A 101 25.25 5.33 9.94
C LEU A 101 24.22 5.50 11.07
N VAL A 102 24.51 6.39 12.03
CA VAL A 102 23.62 6.68 13.16
C VAL A 102 22.31 7.29 12.68
N GLU A 103 22.37 8.27 11.78
CA GLU A 103 21.19 8.94 11.24
C GLU A 103 20.31 7.97 10.43
N GLY A 104 20.89 7.24 9.49
CA GLY A 104 20.16 6.26 8.70
C GLY A 104 19.63 5.08 9.53
N GLY A 105 20.36 4.71 10.59
CA GLY A 105 19.96 3.69 11.56
C GLY A 105 18.76 4.13 12.39
N TYR A 106 18.79 5.38 12.89
CA TYR A 106 17.67 5.98 13.60
C TYR A 106 16.42 6.07 12.72
N LEU A 107 16.54 6.54 11.47
CA LEU A 107 15.42 6.59 10.52
C LEU A 107 14.85 5.19 10.25
N SER A 108 15.71 4.21 10.03
CA SER A 108 15.31 2.81 9.82
C SER A 108 14.55 2.25 11.02
N PHE A 109 15.09 2.45 12.22
CA PHE A 109 14.49 1.99 13.47
C PHE A 109 13.13 2.68 13.70
N TYR A 110 13.08 4.01 13.59
CA TYR A 110 11.85 4.78 13.72
C TYR A 110 10.78 4.29 12.73
N SER A 111 11.14 4.04 11.47
CA SER A 111 10.20 3.56 10.46
C SER A 111 9.77 2.12 10.69
N TYR A 112 10.64 1.25 11.21
CA TYR A 112 10.29 -0.13 11.58
C TYR A 112 9.29 -0.17 12.74
N PHE A 113 9.55 0.55 13.83
CA PHE A 113 8.70 0.53 15.03
C PHE A 113 7.38 1.26 14.82
N ASN A 114 7.35 2.33 14.04
CA ASN A 114 6.11 3.05 13.72
C ASN A 114 5.44 2.54 12.44
N ASN A 115 6.05 1.57 11.74
CA ASN A 115 5.58 1.03 10.47
C ASN A 115 5.32 2.14 9.41
N ARG A 116 6.20 3.16 9.41
CA ARG A 116 6.16 4.37 8.57
C ARG A 116 7.28 4.37 7.52
N PHE A 117 7.32 3.33 6.68
CA PHE A 117 8.29 3.22 5.59
C PHE A 117 8.05 4.25 4.47
N ASP A 118 6.83 4.79 4.37
CA ASP A 118 6.48 5.96 3.56
C ASP A 118 7.38 7.16 3.86
N ARG A 119 7.58 7.45 5.16
CA ARG A 119 8.44 8.55 5.61
C ARG A 119 9.91 8.29 5.28
N LEU A 120 10.41 7.08 5.55
CA LEU A 120 11.79 6.70 5.19
C LEU A 120 12.06 6.90 3.71
N ALA A 121 11.17 6.39 2.85
CA ALA A 121 11.30 6.57 1.40
C ALA A 121 11.25 8.05 0.98
N MET A 122 10.38 8.86 1.60
CA MET A 122 10.34 10.31 1.35
C MET A 122 11.66 11.00 1.73
N TYR A 123 12.20 10.70 2.92
CA TYR A 123 13.49 11.25 3.37
C TYR A 123 14.61 10.84 2.43
N LEU A 124 14.69 9.56 2.05
CA LEU A 124 15.70 9.06 1.12
C LEU A 124 15.61 9.72 -0.25
N ARG A 125 14.41 9.89 -0.81
CA ARG A 125 14.24 10.62 -2.09
C ARG A 125 14.73 12.05 -2.00
N ARG A 126 14.53 12.73 -0.87
CA ARG A 126 15.05 14.10 -0.63
C ARG A 126 16.57 14.09 -0.49
N PHE A 127 17.12 13.19 0.33
CA PHE A 127 18.56 13.08 0.54
C PHE A 127 19.30 12.75 -0.75
N ILE A 128 18.74 11.88 -1.60
CA ILE A 128 19.29 11.59 -2.94
C ILE A 128 19.34 12.88 -3.76
N LYS A 129 18.24 13.63 -3.89
CA LYS A 129 18.28 14.90 -4.64
C LYS A 129 19.37 15.84 -4.11
N ILE A 130 19.52 15.96 -2.80
CA ILE A 130 20.55 16.79 -2.17
C ILE A 130 21.96 16.26 -2.48
N PHE A 131 22.20 14.96 -2.32
CA PHE A 131 23.47 14.31 -2.65
C PHE A 131 23.86 14.54 -4.11
N PHE A 132 22.89 14.44 -5.03
CA PHE A 132 23.13 14.68 -6.45
C PHE A 132 23.47 16.14 -6.72
N VAL A 133 22.72 17.09 -6.16
CA VAL A 133 23.06 18.52 -6.27
C VAL A 133 24.48 18.80 -5.73
N PHE A 134 24.81 18.25 -4.57
CA PHE A 134 26.11 18.43 -3.94
C PHE A 134 27.26 17.82 -4.78
N THR A 135 27.05 16.62 -5.30
CA THR A 135 28.01 15.94 -6.20
C THR A 135 28.24 16.75 -7.48
N SER A 136 27.17 17.26 -8.11
CA SER A 136 27.28 18.09 -9.32
C SER A 136 28.08 19.36 -9.05
N LEU A 137 27.81 20.05 -7.94
CA LEU A 137 28.56 21.25 -7.54
C LEU A 137 30.03 20.94 -7.28
N TYR A 138 30.32 19.79 -6.64
CA TYR A 138 31.69 19.33 -6.43
C TYR A 138 32.40 19.06 -7.76
N LEU A 139 31.78 18.34 -8.69
CA LEU A 139 32.35 18.03 -9.99
C LEU A 139 32.60 19.30 -10.82
N ILE A 140 31.66 20.26 -10.82
CA ILE A 140 31.83 21.55 -11.50
C ILE A 140 33.01 22.32 -10.90
N LYS A 141 33.11 22.37 -9.57
CA LYS A 141 34.23 23.02 -8.88
C LYS A 141 35.57 22.36 -9.24
N ALA A 142 35.63 21.03 -9.23
CA ALA A 142 36.82 20.27 -9.61
C ALA A 142 37.22 20.55 -11.08
N LEU A 143 36.25 20.61 -12.00
CA LEU A 143 36.47 20.97 -13.40
C LEU A 143 37.06 22.38 -13.59
N ILE A 144 36.58 23.36 -12.81
CA ILE A 144 37.06 24.75 -12.87
C ILE A 144 38.47 24.87 -12.30
N LEU A 145 38.74 24.23 -11.15
CA LEU A 145 40.02 24.34 -10.43
C LEU A 145 41.16 23.56 -11.09
N ASP A 146 40.89 22.38 -11.66
CA ASP A 146 41.91 21.57 -12.35
C ASP A 146 42.40 22.19 -13.68
N GLY A 147 41.94 23.38 -14.05
CA GLY A 147 42.36 24.06 -15.28
C GLY A 147 41.91 23.39 -16.58
N LYS A 148 41.19 22.26 -16.51
CA LYS A 148 40.64 21.52 -17.67
C LYS A 148 39.67 22.36 -18.49
N MET A 149 39.07 23.40 -17.89
CA MET A 149 38.27 24.40 -18.60
C MET A 149 39.07 25.32 -19.53
N LYS A 150 40.36 25.55 -19.25
CA LYS A 150 41.25 26.32 -20.15
C LYS A 150 41.62 25.50 -21.40
N SER A 151 41.88 24.20 -21.24
CA SER A 151 42.09 23.28 -22.39
C SER A 151 40.83 23.00 -23.21
N LEU A 152 39.64 23.33 -22.70
CA LEU A 152 38.35 23.17 -23.39
C LEU A 152 38.09 24.27 -24.43
N GLN A 153 38.72 25.45 -24.29
CA GLN A 153 38.57 26.57 -25.23
C GLN A 153 39.53 26.51 -26.43
N GLU A 154 40.59 25.69 -26.37
CA GLU A 154 41.68 25.71 -27.37
C GLU A 154 41.54 24.67 -28.49
N ILE A 155 40.51 23.80 -28.48
CA ILE A 155 40.35 22.75 -29.51
C ILE A 155 38.90 22.69 -30.01
N PRO A 156 38.62 23.05 -31.28
CA PRO A 156 37.33 22.81 -31.90
C PRO A 156 37.13 21.29 -32.02
N GLY A 157 36.15 20.73 -31.29
CA GLY A 157 35.78 19.30 -31.36
C GLY A 157 36.24 18.40 -30.21
N SER A 158 36.52 18.94 -29.01
CA SER A 158 37.09 18.14 -27.91
C SER A 158 36.15 17.07 -27.32
N ASN A 159 36.67 15.84 -27.24
CA ASN A 159 36.07 14.65 -26.64
C ASN A 159 35.75 14.82 -25.13
N GLU A 160 36.36 15.81 -24.46
CA GLU A 160 36.23 16.04 -23.01
C GLU A 160 34.94 16.77 -22.63
N MET A 161 34.49 17.76 -23.41
CA MET A 161 33.20 18.42 -23.16
C MET A 161 32.05 17.43 -23.30
N PHE A 162 32.13 16.59 -24.33
CA PHE A 162 31.18 15.50 -24.56
C PHE A 162 31.20 14.49 -23.40
N LYS A 163 32.37 14.08 -22.90
CA LYS A 163 32.48 13.20 -21.71
C LYS A 163 31.84 13.82 -20.47
N VAL A 164 32.03 15.11 -20.22
CA VAL A 164 31.42 15.81 -19.06
C VAL A 164 29.89 15.91 -19.22
N MET A 165 29.40 16.30 -20.39
CA MET A 165 27.95 16.34 -20.67
C MET A 165 27.32 14.94 -20.55
N PHE A 166 28.01 13.91 -21.04
CA PHE A 166 27.59 12.52 -20.94
C PHE A 166 27.60 12.03 -19.48
N LEU A 167 28.62 12.37 -18.69
CA LEU A 167 28.69 12.08 -17.26
C LEU A 167 27.51 12.72 -16.50
N ILE A 168 27.21 13.99 -16.77
CA ILE A 168 26.08 14.70 -16.18
C ILE A 168 24.76 14.05 -16.61
N GLY A 169 24.62 13.68 -17.89
CA GLY A 169 23.46 12.96 -18.41
C GLY A 169 23.21 11.64 -17.69
N ILE A 170 24.25 10.79 -17.60
CA ILE A 170 24.22 9.54 -16.82
C ILE A 170 23.81 9.82 -15.38
N PHE A 171 24.39 10.85 -14.76
CA PHE A 171 24.11 11.20 -13.38
C PHE A 171 22.65 11.62 -13.16
N PHE A 172 22.07 12.43 -14.06
CA PHE A 172 20.66 12.79 -13.98
C PHE A 172 19.72 11.61 -14.21
N THR A 173 19.98 10.79 -15.24
CA THR A 173 19.21 9.57 -15.51
C THR A 173 19.26 8.64 -14.30
N PHE A 174 20.44 8.51 -13.70
CA PHE A 174 20.67 7.69 -12.52
C PHE A 174 19.91 8.21 -11.28
N SER A 175 19.91 9.52 -11.03
CA SER A 175 19.13 10.14 -9.94
C SER A 175 17.63 9.88 -10.09
N PHE A 176 17.14 10.00 -11.33
CA PHE A 176 15.75 9.76 -11.67
C PHE A 176 15.35 8.30 -11.42
N LEU A 177 16.18 7.34 -11.84
CA LEU A 177 15.94 5.92 -11.60
C LEU A 177 15.92 5.61 -10.10
N LEU A 178 16.90 6.10 -9.33
CA LEU A 178 16.95 5.94 -7.87
C LEU A 178 15.68 6.46 -7.18
N THR A 179 15.26 7.68 -7.51
CA THR A 179 14.07 8.27 -6.90
C THR A 179 12.76 7.59 -7.29
N LYS A 180 12.68 6.96 -8.48
CA LYS A 180 11.50 6.19 -8.93
C LYS A 180 11.41 4.80 -8.30
N THR A 181 12.56 4.16 -8.03
CA THR A 181 12.61 2.81 -7.44
C THR A 181 12.40 2.83 -5.92
N ILE A 182 12.75 3.93 -5.24
CA ILE A 182 12.57 4.08 -3.79
C ILE A 182 11.09 4.38 -3.49
N ARG A 183 10.37 3.30 -3.19
CA ARG A 183 8.98 3.31 -2.73
C ARG A 183 8.92 2.90 -1.27
N GLY A 184 7.99 3.49 -0.54
CA GLY A 184 7.71 3.15 0.85
C GLY A 184 6.21 3.18 1.04
N ILE A 185 5.66 2.15 1.68
CA ILE A 185 4.22 2.02 1.89
C ILE A 185 3.92 2.11 3.37
N ARG A 186 2.87 2.87 3.72
CA ARG A 186 2.35 2.92 5.09
C ARG A 186 1.66 1.60 5.41
N ALA A 187 2.31 0.72 6.15
CA ALA A 187 1.81 -0.64 6.36
C ALA A 187 0.88 -0.80 7.58
N TYR A 188 0.70 0.22 8.43
CA TYR A 188 -0.14 0.14 9.65
C TYR A 188 -1.63 0.42 9.41
N ASP A 189 -1.97 1.01 8.26
CA ASP A 189 -3.35 1.46 7.98
C ASP A 189 -3.86 0.72 6.74
N VAL A 190 -4.39 -0.47 7.00
CA VAL A 190 -5.09 -1.31 6.01
C VAL A 190 -6.56 -0.94 6.06
N PHE A 191 -7.09 -0.49 4.93
CA PHE A 191 -8.49 -0.15 4.78
C PHE A 191 -9.23 -1.20 3.93
N VAL A 192 -10.31 -1.75 4.46
CA VAL A 192 -11.17 -2.71 3.74
C VAL A 192 -12.38 -1.99 3.17
N TYR A 193 -12.59 -2.14 1.87
CA TYR A 193 -13.67 -1.52 1.10
C TYR A 193 -14.39 -2.55 0.24
N GLY A 194 -15.72 -2.50 0.24
CA GLY A 194 -16.53 -3.43 -0.55
C GLY A 194 -17.99 -3.00 -0.62
N PRO A 195 -18.73 -3.42 -1.67
CA PRO A 195 -20.16 -3.16 -1.78
C PRO A 195 -20.93 -3.86 -0.65
N SER A 196 -22.23 -3.59 -0.55
CA SER A 196 -23.10 -4.38 0.33
C SER A 196 -23.00 -5.87 -0.04
N ARG A 197 -23.21 -6.77 0.94
CA ARG A 197 -23.16 -8.24 0.80
C ARG A 197 -21.82 -8.89 0.42
N SER A 198 -20.77 -8.12 0.14
CA SER A 198 -19.39 -8.62 -0.14
C SER A 198 -18.67 -9.34 1.02
N GLY A 199 -19.37 -9.74 2.08
CA GLY A 199 -18.79 -10.48 3.20
C GLY A 199 -17.94 -9.63 4.16
N LYS A 200 -18.03 -8.30 4.13
CA LYS A 200 -17.23 -7.39 4.98
C LYS A 200 -17.27 -7.74 6.46
N THR A 201 -18.49 -7.93 6.98
CA THR A 201 -18.77 -8.22 8.38
C THR A 201 -18.20 -9.58 8.78
N LEU A 202 -18.42 -10.62 7.98
CA LEU A 202 -17.87 -11.95 8.22
C LEU A 202 -16.33 -11.94 8.17
N LEU A 203 -15.75 -11.20 7.22
CA LEU A 203 -14.30 -11.05 7.11
C LEU A 203 -13.71 -10.30 8.32
N LEU A 204 -14.39 -9.25 8.80
CA LEU A 204 -14.04 -8.56 10.05
C LEU A 204 -13.96 -9.54 11.22
N LEU A 205 -14.94 -10.43 11.37
CA LEU A 205 -14.97 -11.40 12.47
C LEU A 205 -13.86 -12.45 12.33
N ALA A 206 -13.58 -12.92 11.11
CA ALA A 206 -12.45 -13.81 10.85
C ALA A 206 -11.10 -13.16 11.23
N PHE A 207 -10.91 -11.89 10.87
CA PHE A 207 -9.73 -11.13 11.27
C PHE A 207 -9.68 -10.83 12.77
N TYR A 208 -10.82 -10.50 13.38
CA TYR A 208 -10.90 -10.30 14.82
C TYR A 208 -10.41 -11.55 15.57
N ASN A 209 -10.88 -12.73 15.18
CA ASN A 209 -10.42 -14.00 15.74
C ASN A 209 -8.89 -14.13 15.60
N GLN A 210 -8.35 -13.92 14.38
CA GLN A 210 -6.91 -13.98 14.14
C GLN A 210 -6.10 -12.98 14.98
N PHE A 211 -6.60 -11.75 15.17
CA PHE A 211 -5.94 -10.73 15.98
C PHE A 211 -5.90 -11.13 17.46
N VAL A 212 -7.01 -11.63 17.99
CA VAL A 212 -7.10 -12.05 19.40
C VAL A 212 -6.25 -13.29 19.66
N THR A 213 -6.38 -14.33 18.84
CA THR A 213 -5.70 -15.62 19.08
C THR A 213 -4.21 -15.58 18.80
N SER A 214 -3.79 -14.86 17.75
CA SER A 214 -2.44 -15.01 17.20
C SER A 214 -1.57 -13.75 17.32
N LEU A 215 -2.16 -12.59 17.58
CA LEU A 215 -1.45 -11.30 17.61
C LEU A 215 -1.58 -10.56 18.95
N GLY A 216 -2.14 -11.21 19.98
CA GLY A 216 -2.41 -10.61 21.30
C GLY A 216 -3.22 -9.32 21.19
N GLY A 217 -4.14 -9.28 20.23
CA GLY A 217 -4.75 -8.06 19.72
C GLY A 217 -5.86 -7.51 20.61
N LYS A 218 -6.14 -6.22 20.43
CA LYS A 218 -7.26 -5.47 21.02
C LYS A 218 -8.11 -4.88 19.91
N ARG A 219 -9.42 -4.80 20.17
CA ARG A 219 -10.37 -4.10 19.31
C ARG A 219 -10.75 -2.74 19.89
N LYS A 220 -11.04 -1.79 19.01
CA LYS A 220 -11.73 -0.54 19.31
C LYS A 220 -12.87 -0.39 18.32
N GLU A 221 -14.07 -0.13 18.82
CA GLU A 221 -15.28 -0.05 18.01
C GLU A 221 -15.93 1.32 18.21
N ILE A 222 -16.31 1.95 17.11
CA ILE A 222 -17.09 3.18 17.11
C ILE A 222 -18.29 2.95 16.23
N ILE A 223 -19.44 2.81 16.87
CA ILE A 223 -20.71 2.55 16.20
C ILE A 223 -21.57 3.81 16.30
N VAL A 224 -22.07 4.24 15.15
CA VAL A 224 -23.12 5.24 15.02
C VAL A 224 -24.30 4.57 14.32
N SER A 225 -25.37 4.36 15.08
CA SER A 225 -26.62 3.80 14.59
C SER A 225 -27.73 4.21 15.56
N ASP A 226 -28.88 4.60 15.03
CA ASP A 226 -30.05 4.97 15.83
C ASP A 226 -30.82 3.75 16.35
N LYS A 227 -30.77 2.62 15.63
CA LYS A 227 -31.60 1.43 15.90
C LYS A 227 -30.81 0.13 16.07
N ASN A 228 -29.65 0.01 15.42
CA ASN A 228 -28.89 -1.23 15.31
C ASN A 228 -27.56 -1.21 16.07
N LYS A 229 -27.37 -0.27 17.00
CA LYS A 229 -26.09 -0.10 17.69
C LYS A 229 -25.60 -1.39 18.37
N GLU A 230 -26.49 -2.09 19.05
CA GLU A 230 -26.14 -3.32 19.76
C GLU A 230 -25.81 -4.46 18.78
N SER A 231 -26.60 -4.65 17.72
CA SER A 231 -26.33 -5.71 16.72
C SER A 231 -25.02 -5.51 15.95
N LEU A 232 -24.47 -4.29 15.92
CA LEU A 232 -23.21 -4.00 15.25
C LEU A 232 -21.98 -4.18 16.16
N LYS A 233 -22.13 -4.53 17.43
CA LYS A 233 -20.97 -4.83 18.28
C LYS A 233 -20.38 -6.19 17.93
N ILE A 234 -19.05 -6.32 17.92
CA ILE A 234 -18.40 -7.61 17.57
C ILE A 234 -18.82 -8.72 18.52
N GLU A 235 -19.01 -8.44 19.82
CA GLU A 235 -19.49 -9.44 20.78
C GLU A 235 -20.87 -10.01 20.41
N ASN A 236 -21.80 -9.16 19.99
CA ASN A 236 -23.14 -9.60 19.61
C ASN A 236 -23.11 -10.30 18.26
N MET A 237 -22.33 -9.80 17.29
CA MET A 237 -22.16 -10.48 15.99
C MET A 237 -21.53 -11.88 16.13
N LEU A 238 -20.64 -12.07 17.11
CA LEU A 238 -20.09 -13.39 17.43
C LEU A 238 -21.13 -14.29 18.09
N ALA A 239 -21.90 -13.76 19.05
CA ALA A 239 -22.98 -14.49 19.70
C ALA A 239 -24.06 -14.95 18.69
N ASP A 240 -24.43 -14.08 17.73
CA ASP A 240 -25.36 -14.42 16.66
C ASP A 240 -24.84 -15.63 15.86
N ILE A 241 -23.56 -15.64 15.46
CA ILE A 241 -22.95 -16.77 14.74
C ILE A 241 -22.87 -18.03 15.59
N GLU A 242 -22.54 -17.91 16.88
CA GLU A 242 -22.54 -19.06 17.81
C GLU A 242 -23.94 -19.68 17.94
N ASN A 243 -24.99 -18.87 17.78
CA ASN A 243 -26.39 -19.30 17.75
C ASN A 243 -26.85 -19.76 16.35
N GLY A 244 -25.98 -19.76 15.33
CA GLY A 244 -26.29 -20.13 13.96
C GLY A 244 -26.98 -19.04 13.13
N GLU A 245 -27.07 -17.81 13.65
CA GLU A 245 -27.66 -16.65 12.98
C GLU A 245 -26.59 -15.81 12.26
N LEU A 246 -26.95 -15.26 11.10
CA LEU A 246 -26.08 -14.29 10.42
C LEU A 246 -26.14 -12.92 11.11
N PRO A 247 -25.00 -12.21 11.23
CA PRO A 247 -24.99 -10.82 11.65
C PRO A 247 -25.91 -9.97 10.77
N LYS A 248 -26.73 -9.12 11.39
CA LYS A 248 -27.67 -8.26 10.66
C LYS A 248 -26.93 -7.32 9.71
N SER A 249 -27.49 -7.16 8.52
CA SER A 249 -26.98 -6.19 7.54
C SER A 249 -27.14 -4.75 8.04
N ASN A 250 -26.16 -3.92 7.75
CA ASN A 250 -26.16 -2.51 8.14
C ASN A 250 -27.26 -1.73 7.41
N LEU A 251 -27.92 -0.84 8.14
CA LEU A 251 -28.81 0.15 7.53
C LEU A 251 -27.99 1.23 6.83
N ARG A 252 -28.66 1.95 5.94
CA ARG A 252 -28.05 3.06 5.20
C ARG A 252 -27.51 4.16 6.13
N THR A 253 -28.09 4.36 7.30
CA THR A 253 -27.66 5.36 8.29
C THR A 253 -26.63 4.83 9.29
N ASP A 254 -26.22 3.56 9.18
CA ASP A 254 -25.28 2.96 10.11
C ASP A 254 -23.84 3.20 9.65
N LEU A 255 -23.02 3.69 10.59
CA LEU A 255 -21.57 3.79 10.44
C LEU A 255 -20.91 3.04 11.60
N ALA A 256 -20.26 1.92 11.31
CA ALA A 256 -19.47 1.21 12.29
C ALA A 256 -17.99 1.19 11.87
N ILE A 257 -17.12 1.69 12.73
CA ILE A 257 -15.68 1.73 12.51
C ILE A 257 -15.03 0.78 13.52
N TYR A 258 -14.32 -0.22 13.01
CA TYR A 258 -13.60 -1.21 13.82
C TYR A 258 -12.11 -1.06 13.57
N VAL A 259 -11.35 -0.83 14.64
CA VAL A 259 -9.89 -0.79 14.60
C VAL A 259 -9.38 -2.01 15.36
N LEU A 260 -8.79 -2.94 14.63
CA LEU A 260 -8.07 -4.08 15.18
C LEU A 260 -6.60 -3.71 15.31
N SER A 261 -6.02 -3.92 16.49
CA SER A 261 -4.63 -3.60 16.78
C SER A 261 -3.96 -4.77 17.48
N GLY A 262 -2.70 -5.06 17.19
CA GLY A 262 -1.95 -6.16 17.78
C GLY A 262 -0.47 -6.05 17.53
N LYS A 263 0.27 -7.13 17.78
CA LYS A 263 1.72 -7.19 17.52
C LYS A 263 2.10 -8.53 16.88
N LYS A 264 2.98 -8.47 15.88
CA LYS A 264 3.66 -9.63 15.30
C LYS A 264 5.14 -9.56 15.72
N GLY A 265 5.49 -10.25 16.80
CA GLY A 265 6.75 -10.01 17.50
C GLY A 265 6.80 -8.59 18.07
N PHE A 266 7.79 -7.78 17.67
CA PHE A 266 7.90 -6.37 18.09
C PHE A 266 7.21 -5.37 17.16
N LYS A 267 6.72 -5.82 15.99
CA LYS A 267 6.12 -4.95 14.98
C LYS A 267 4.63 -4.71 15.30
N PRO A 268 4.17 -3.46 15.44
CA PRO A 268 2.75 -3.18 15.61
C PRO A 268 2.00 -3.42 14.30
N VAL A 269 0.82 -4.02 14.42
CA VAL A 269 -0.06 -4.34 13.30
C VAL A 269 -1.45 -3.77 13.56
N GLY A 270 -2.05 -3.18 12.53
CA GLY A 270 -3.29 -2.44 12.64
C GLY A 270 -4.14 -2.66 11.39
N MET A 271 -5.45 -2.73 11.57
CA MET A 271 -6.41 -2.89 10.48
C MET A 271 -7.69 -2.12 10.81
N THR A 272 -8.15 -1.31 9.86
CA THR A 272 -9.36 -0.51 10.01
C THR A 272 -10.43 -1.04 9.05
N PHE A 273 -11.57 -1.42 9.62
CA PHE A 273 -12.79 -1.71 8.88
C PHE A 273 -13.74 -0.55 9.09
N VAL A 274 -14.30 -0.05 7.98
CA VAL A 274 -15.46 0.85 8.03
C VAL A 274 -16.58 0.06 7.42
N ASP A 275 -17.54 -0.32 8.23
CA ASP A 275 -18.74 -1.01 7.80
C ASP A 275 -19.87 0.00 7.70
N TYR A 276 -20.37 0.17 6.48
CA TYR A 276 -21.33 1.19 6.09
C TYR A 276 -22.17 0.67 4.92
N GLY A 277 -23.36 1.25 4.73
CA GLY A 277 -24.19 0.98 3.55
C GLY A 277 -23.47 1.44 2.29
N GLY A 278 -23.03 0.51 1.43
CA GLY A 278 -22.18 0.75 0.24
C GLY A 278 -22.73 1.74 -0.81
N GLU A 279 -23.94 2.27 -0.61
CA GLU A 279 -24.59 3.24 -1.49
C GLU A 279 -23.94 4.64 -1.43
N HIS A 280 -23.24 4.97 -0.35
CA HIS A 280 -22.66 6.30 -0.09
C HIS A 280 -21.37 6.58 -0.86
N THR A 281 -20.84 5.59 -1.56
CA THR A 281 -19.50 5.64 -2.15
C THR A 281 -19.53 5.42 -3.67
N LYS A 282 -20.68 5.71 -4.31
CA LYS A 282 -20.88 5.50 -5.75
C LYS A 282 -19.97 6.36 -6.64
N ASN A 283 -19.48 7.50 -6.15
CA ASN A 283 -18.51 8.34 -6.86
C ASN A 283 -17.59 9.05 -5.87
N PHE A 284 -16.30 8.70 -5.87
CA PHE A 284 -15.30 9.50 -5.18
C PHE A 284 -14.83 10.59 -6.15
N SER A 285 -14.99 11.85 -5.80
CA SER A 285 -14.39 12.96 -6.56
C SER A 285 -13.80 14.00 -5.61
N PRO A 286 -12.61 14.56 -5.93
CA PRO A 286 -11.99 15.59 -5.10
C PRO A 286 -12.91 16.81 -4.89
N SER A 287 -13.61 17.23 -5.94
CA SER A 287 -14.53 18.37 -5.87
C SER A 287 -15.77 18.10 -5.01
N GLN A 288 -16.30 16.87 -5.00
CA GLN A 288 -17.38 16.50 -4.09
C GLN A 288 -16.89 16.42 -2.64
N TYR A 289 -15.65 15.95 -2.43
CA TYR A 289 -15.03 15.94 -1.12
C TYR A 289 -14.89 17.36 -0.55
N GLU A 290 -14.30 18.30 -1.29
CA GLU A 290 -14.18 19.70 -0.88
C GLU A 290 -15.53 20.34 -0.54
N LYS A 291 -16.56 20.12 -1.38
CA LYS A 291 -17.92 20.59 -1.11
C LYS A 291 -18.48 19.99 0.17
N THR A 292 -18.29 18.68 0.37
CA THR A 292 -18.76 17.98 1.57
C THR A 292 -18.10 18.52 2.82
N ILE A 293 -16.78 18.75 2.78
CA ILE A 293 -16.03 19.36 3.90
C ILE A 293 -16.54 20.77 4.21
N ALA A 294 -16.79 21.60 3.19
CA ALA A 294 -17.32 22.95 3.40
C ALA A 294 -18.73 22.94 4.01
N GLU A 295 -19.59 22.01 3.62
CA GLU A 295 -20.92 21.84 4.20
C GLU A 295 -20.86 21.35 5.66
N LEU A 296 -20.02 20.35 5.94
CA LEU A 296 -19.82 19.85 7.31
C LEU A 296 -19.19 20.92 8.21
N SER A 297 -18.23 21.69 7.69
CA SER A 297 -17.60 22.81 8.40
C SER A 297 -18.63 23.84 8.87
N LYS A 298 -19.56 24.23 7.99
CA LYS A 298 -20.66 25.14 8.36
C LYS A 298 -21.59 24.53 9.40
N ARG A 299 -21.92 23.24 9.24
CA ARG A 299 -22.93 22.59 10.08
C ARG A 299 -22.44 22.30 11.50
N PHE A 300 -21.19 21.87 11.64
CA PHE A 300 -20.58 21.64 12.95
C PHE A 300 -19.94 22.91 13.54
N ASN A 301 -19.91 24.01 12.79
CA ASN A 301 -19.20 25.24 13.15
C ASN A 301 -17.72 24.99 13.50
N ILE A 302 -17.05 24.16 12.68
CA ILE A 302 -15.64 23.81 12.80
C ILE A 302 -14.91 24.33 11.57
N GLU A 303 -13.71 24.89 11.75
CA GLU A 303 -12.90 25.36 10.63
C GLU A 303 -12.63 24.25 9.61
N SER A 304 -12.82 24.56 8.32
CA SER A 304 -12.70 23.59 7.22
C SER A 304 -11.35 22.84 7.23
N LEU A 305 -10.26 23.54 7.54
CA LEU A 305 -8.92 22.96 7.58
C LEU A 305 -8.75 21.95 8.73
N ILE A 306 -9.32 22.24 9.90
CA ILE A 306 -9.33 21.31 11.05
C ILE A 306 -10.16 20.08 10.72
N LEU A 307 -11.33 20.27 10.10
CA LEU A 307 -12.21 19.18 9.73
C LEU A 307 -11.54 18.28 8.67
N GLU A 308 -10.95 18.86 7.63
CA GLU A 308 -10.25 18.12 6.58
C GLU A 308 -9.08 17.28 7.10
N GLN A 309 -8.32 17.80 8.07
CA GLN A 309 -7.17 17.10 8.66
C GLN A 309 -7.59 15.94 9.56
N ASN A 310 -8.71 16.09 10.28
CA ASN A 310 -9.09 15.17 11.36
C ASN A 310 -10.25 14.24 11.01
N ILE A 311 -11.01 14.47 9.93
CA ILE A 311 -12.19 13.64 9.58
C ILE A 311 -11.85 12.16 9.34
N GLY A 312 -10.59 11.83 9.03
CA GLY A 312 -10.10 10.46 8.92
C GLY A 312 -9.75 9.79 10.27
N ASP A 313 -9.70 10.55 11.36
CA ASP A 313 -9.43 10.04 12.71
C ASP A 313 -10.72 9.52 13.35
N VAL A 314 -10.64 8.30 13.86
CA VAL A 314 -11.73 7.59 14.50
C VAL A 314 -12.13 8.29 15.80
N ASP A 315 -11.17 8.82 16.56
CA ASP A 315 -11.47 9.58 17.78
C ASP A 315 -12.13 10.93 17.51
N PHE A 316 -11.79 11.57 16.39
CA PHE A 316 -12.44 12.79 15.96
C PHE A 316 -13.90 12.54 15.55
N ILE A 317 -14.18 11.46 14.81
CA ILE A 317 -15.57 11.06 14.49
C ILE A 317 -16.37 10.79 15.77
N LYS A 318 -15.77 10.13 16.75
CA LYS A 318 -16.40 9.91 18.06
C LYS A 318 -16.75 11.22 18.74
N ASN A 319 -15.80 12.15 18.77
CA ASN A 319 -15.96 13.47 19.37
C ASN A 319 -17.08 14.25 18.66
N LEU A 320 -17.11 14.28 17.32
CA LEU A 320 -18.18 14.89 16.56
C LEU A 320 -19.55 14.32 16.93
N ARG A 321 -19.68 12.99 17.02
CA ARG A 321 -20.92 12.33 17.41
C ARG A 321 -21.35 12.69 18.85
N ASP A 322 -20.40 12.71 19.78
CA ASP A 322 -20.70 12.89 21.20
C ASP A 322 -21.02 14.36 21.54
N ASN A 323 -20.40 15.33 20.85
CA ASN A 323 -20.56 16.76 21.12
C ASN A 323 -21.52 17.50 20.16
N HIS A 324 -21.83 16.94 18.99
CA HIS A 324 -22.74 17.51 17.99
C HIS A 324 -23.77 16.48 17.51
N LYS A 325 -24.47 15.85 18.46
CA LYS A 325 -25.26 14.64 18.20
C LYS A 325 -26.33 14.82 17.13
N ASP A 326 -27.08 15.92 17.18
CA ASP A 326 -28.20 16.18 16.27
C ASP A 326 -27.69 16.51 14.87
N GLU A 327 -26.70 17.40 14.77
CA GLU A 327 -26.05 17.76 13.51
C GLU A 327 -25.36 16.56 12.86
N PHE A 328 -24.79 15.67 13.69
CA PHE A 328 -24.16 14.43 13.24
C PHE A 328 -25.19 13.47 12.65
N ALA A 329 -26.31 13.22 13.35
CA ALA A 329 -27.37 12.33 12.89
C ALA A 329 -27.92 12.75 11.52
N GLU A 330 -28.10 14.05 11.30
CA GLU A 330 -28.57 14.59 10.01
C GLU A 330 -27.49 14.65 8.92
N SER A 331 -26.23 14.36 9.25
CA SER A 331 -25.08 14.46 8.35
C SER A 331 -24.30 13.16 8.20
N VAL A 332 -24.80 12.03 8.74
CA VAL A 332 -24.07 10.75 8.79
C VAL A 332 -23.56 10.34 7.41
N GLU A 333 -24.36 10.48 6.35
CA GLU A 333 -23.95 10.11 4.99
C GLU A 333 -22.74 10.93 4.52
N LYS A 334 -22.74 12.24 4.78
CA LYS A 334 -21.65 13.17 4.43
C LYS A 334 -20.40 12.92 5.27
N VAL A 335 -20.57 12.69 6.57
CA VAL A 335 -19.47 12.31 7.47
C VAL A 335 -18.86 10.99 7.03
N THR A 336 -19.68 10.00 6.68
CA THR A 336 -19.24 8.68 6.20
C THR A 336 -18.46 8.81 4.90
N PHE A 337 -18.99 9.56 3.92
CA PHE A 337 -18.29 9.83 2.66
C PHE A 337 -16.93 10.50 2.90
N ALA A 338 -16.89 11.58 3.69
CA ALA A 338 -15.66 12.32 3.97
C ALA A 338 -14.64 11.46 4.74
N HIS A 339 -15.10 10.67 5.71
CA HIS A 339 -14.25 9.73 6.45
C HIS A 339 -13.65 8.67 5.53
N ILE A 340 -14.46 8.02 4.69
CA ILE A 340 -13.99 6.98 3.76
C ILE A 340 -13.04 7.58 2.73
N TYR A 341 -13.35 8.74 2.16
CA TYR A 341 -12.44 9.45 1.25
C TYR A 341 -11.08 9.70 1.92
N LYS A 342 -11.08 10.20 3.15
CA LYS A 342 -9.86 10.44 3.91
C LYS A 342 -9.12 9.16 4.26
N LYS A 343 -9.82 8.05 4.49
CA LYS A 343 -9.23 6.72 4.69
C LYS A 343 -8.56 6.21 3.42
N PHE A 344 -9.18 6.36 2.26
CA PHE A 344 -8.52 6.06 0.99
C PHE A 344 -7.26 6.89 0.77
N GLU A 345 -7.31 8.19 1.06
CA GLU A 345 -6.17 9.10 0.94
C GLU A 345 -5.03 8.70 1.90
N SER A 346 -5.34 8.33 3.13
CA SER A 346 -4.35 8.12 4.20
C SER A 346 -3.86 6.67 4.38
N ALA A 347 -4.64 5.67 3.95
CA ALA A 347 -4.28 4.26 4.02
C ALA A 347 -3.16 3.91 3.04
N GLY A 348 -2.16 3.13 3.46
CA GLY A 348 -1.11 2.66 2.55
C GLY A 348 -1.46 1.35 1.87
N LYS A 349 -2.42 0.59 2.42
CA LYS A 349 -2.92 -0.65 1.84
C LYS A 349 -4.44 -0.62 1.80
N ILE A 350 -5.00 -1.03 0.67
CA ILE A 350 -6.45 -1.05 0.43
C ILE A 350 -6.84 -2.46 0.00
N ILE A 351 -7.88 -3.01 0.63
CA ILE A 351 -8.46 -4.30 0.26
C ILE A 351 -9.83 -4.04 -0.34
N PHE A 352 -10.01 -4.41 -1.61
CA PHE A 352 -11.27 -4.39 -2.33
C PHE A 352 -11.93 -5.76 -2.26
N LEU A 353 -13.18 -5.81 -1.79
CA LEU A 353 -13.93 -7.05 -1.64
C LEU A 353 -14.88 -7.30 -2.80
N VAL A 354 -14.74 -8.47 -3.40
CA VAL A 354 -15.62 -8.97 -4.46
C VAL A 354 -16.51 -10.06 -3.85
N ASP A 355 -17.80 -9.96 -4.12
CA ASP A 355 -18.76 -10.98 -3.70
C ASP A 355 -18.64 -12.20 -4.64
N GLY A 356 -18.39 -13.38 -4.06
CA GLY A 356 -18.29 -14.65 -4.79
C GLY A 356 -19.58 -15.04 -5.51
N ASP A 357 -20.73 -14.54 -5.04
CA ASP A 357 -22.04 -14.81 -5.64
C ASP A 357 -22.09 -14.36 -7.11
N HIS A 358 -21.40 -13.26 -7.44
CA HIS A 358 -21.33 -12.80 -8.83
C HIS A 358 -20.51 -13.71 -9.75
N ILE A 359 -19.66 -14.56 -9.17
CA ILE A 359 -18.88 -15.56 -9.92
C ILE A 359 -19.72 -16.81 -10.12
N VAL A 360 -20.42 -17.27 -9.07
CA VAL A 360 -21.39 -18.37 -9.18
C VAL A 360 -22.45 -18.05 -10.24
N ASN A 361 -22.94 -16.81 -10.24
CA ASN A 361 -23.94 -16.31 -11.19
C ASN A 361 -23.33 -15.58 -12.39
N TYR A 362 -22.12 -15.92 -12.81
CA TYR A 362 -21.37 -15.16 -13.83
C TYR A 362 -22.16 -14.93 -15.12
N HIS A 363 -22.83 -15.97 -15.63
CA HIS A 363 -23.67 -15.88 -16.84
C HIS A 363 -25.07 -15.30 -16.58
N ASN A 364 -25.53 -15.28 -15.32
CA ASN A 364 -26.85 -14.82 -14.90
C ASN A 364 -26.78 -13.40 -14.31
N GLY A 365 -26.17 -12.47 -15.04
CA GLY A 365 -26.05 -11.06 -14.62
C GLY A 365 -24.82 -10.74 -13.76
N GLY A 366 -24.18 -11.74 -13.14
CA GLY A 366 -22.97 -11.55 -12.32
C GLY A 366 -21.82 -10.88 -13.08
N LYS A 367 -21.63 -11.20 -14.36
CA LYS A 367 -20.64 -10.52 -15.22
C LYS A 367 -20.88 -9.01 -15.33
N ASN A 368 -22.13 -8.57 -15.42
CA ASN A 368 -22.45 -7.14 -15.52
C ASN A 368 -22.15 -6.41 -14.21
N ASP A 369 -22.48 -7.03 -13.08
CA ASP A 369 -22.19 -6.47 -11.75
C ASP A 369 -20.69 -6.39 -11.50
N LEU A 370 -19.94 -7.45 -11.84
CA LEU A 370 -18.47 -7.43 -11.77
C LEU A 370 -17.87 -6.38 -12.70
N THR A 371 -18.43 -6.19 -13.91
CA THR A 371 -17.96 -5.16 -14.84
C THR A 371 -18.07 -3.76 -14.22
N ARG A 372 -19.21 -3.44 -13.61
CA ARG A 372 -19.44 -2.17 -12.90
C ARG A 372 -18.54 -2.03 -11.68
N LEU A 373 -18.40 -3.10 -10.90
CA LEU A 373 -17.58 -3.12 -9.68
C LEU A 373 -16.10 -2.85 -9.98
N PHE A 374 -15.53 -3.52 -10.99
CA PHE A 374 -14.14 -3.29 -11.37
C PHE A 374 -13.93 -1.94 -12.05
N GLY A 375 -14.92 -1.42 -12.77
CA GLY A 375 -14.89 -0.03 -13.26
C GLY A 375 -14.74 0.95 -12.10
N HIS A 376 -15.59 0.81 -11.07
CA HIS A 376 -15.50 1.62 -9.86
C HIS A 376 -14.15 1.50 -9.14
N TYR A 377 -13.61 0.28 -9.01
CA TYR A 377 -12.29 0.09 -8.39
C TYR A 377 -11.15 0.69 -9.21
N SER A 378 -11.22 0.60 -10.54
CA SER A 378 -10.29 1.26 -11.47
C SER A 378 -10.27 2.78 -11.22
N ASP A 379 -11.44 3.40 -11.11
CA ASP A 379 -11.58 4.84 -10.83
C ASP A 379 -10.99 5.21 -9.46
N VAL A 380 -11.26 4.42 -8.42
CA VAL A 380 -10.68 4.63 -7.08
C VAL A 380 -9.15 4.53 -7.12
N ILE A 381 -8.59 3.54 -7.80
CA ILE A 381 -7.13 3.39 -7.95
C ILE A 381 -6.54 4.61 -8.68
N ASN A 382 -7.20 5.08 -9.74
CA ASN A 382 -6.75 6.25 -10.49
C ASN A 382 -6.72 7.54 -9.66
N ILE A 383 -7.71 7.75 -8.78
CA ILE A 383 -7.80 8.94 -7.93
C ILE A 383 -6.74 8.92 -6.82
N PHE A 384 -6.58 7.80 -6.12
CA PHE A 384 -5.74 7.73 -4.92
C PHE A 384 -4.29 7.27 -5.18
N GLY A 385 -4.00 6.84 -6.41
CA GLY A 385 -2.64 6.78 -6.96
C GLY A 385 -1.81 5.54 -6.61
N ASN A 386 -0.52 5.62 -6.94
CA ASN A 386 0.42 4.49 -7.00
C ASN A 386 1.35 4.35 -5.78
N GLU A 387 1.23 5.21 -4.77
CA GLU A 387 2.00 5.12 -3.51
C GLU A 387 1.36 4.15 -2.50
N LYS A 388 0.45 3.29 -2.96
CA LYS A 388 -0.34 2.34 -2.17
C LYS A 388 -0.24 0.93 -2.74
N SER A 389 -0.54 -0.06 -1.90
CA SER A 389 -0.81 -1.43 -2.37
C SER A 389 -2.29 -1.75 -2.33
N TYR A 390 -2.75 -2.50 -3.32
CA TYR A 390 -4.14 -2.89 -3.45
C TYR A 390 -4.25 -4.40 -3.45
N ALA A 391 -5.31 -4.93 -2.85
CA ALA A 391 -5.67 -6.33 -2.94
C ALA A 391 -7.12 -6.45 -3.39
N ILE A 392 -7.38 -7.26 -4.42
CA ILE A 392 -8.72 -7.70 -4.80
C ILE A 392 -8.95 -9.04 -4.12
N VAL A 393 -9.89 -9.09 -3.20
CA VAL A 393 -10.21 -10.26 -2.40
C VAL A 393 -11.60 -10.72 -2.79
N VAL A 394 -11.67 -11.89 -3.42
CA VAL A 394 -12.93 -12.55 -3.70
C VAL A 394 -13.34 -13.37 -2.48
N THR A 395 -14.52 -13.08 -1.94
CA THR A 395 -15.10 -13.73 -0.76
C THR A 395 -16.08 -14.83 -1.18
N LYS A 396 -16.58 -15.62 -0.21
CA LYS A 396 -17.59 -16.68 -0.41
C LYS A 396 -17.21 -17.74 -1.47
N ILE A 397 -15.92 -18.07 -1.57
CA ILE A 397 -15.42 -19.01 -2.57
C ILE A 397 -15.90 -20.45 -2.32
N ASP A 398 -16.28 -20.76 -1.08
CA ASP A 398 -16.98 -21.99 -0.69
C ASP A 398 -18.26 -22.23 -1.52
N MET A 399 -18.92 -21.17 -2.00
CA MET A 399 -20.09 -21.30 -2.86
C MET A 399 -19.74 -21.78 -4.26
N TYR A 400 -18.50 -21.57 -4.70
CA TYR A 400 -18.01 -21.96 -6.02
C TYR A 400 -17.31 -23.34 -6.00
N THR A 401 -16.60 -23.67 -4.92
CA THR A 401 -15.81 -24.91 -4.81
C THR A 401 -15.80 -25.42 -3.38
N ASP A 402 -15.83 -26.74 -3.20
CA ASP A 402 -15.73 -27.34 -1.86
C ASP A 402 -14.33 -27.16 -1.29
N LEU A 403 -14.23 -26.31 -0.26
CA LEU A 403 -12.96 -25.96 0.39
C LEU A 403 -12.63 -26.86 1.58
N SER A 404 -13.53 -27.75 2.00
CA SER A 404 -13.43 -28.50 3.26
C SER A 404 -12.17 -29.37 3.37
N LYS A 405 -11.63 -29.81 2.22
CA LYS A 405 -10.43 -30.66 2.13
C LYS A 405 -9.21 -29.94 1.54
N ILE A 406 -9.37 -28.69 1.11
CA ILE A 406 -8.29 -27.96 0.44
C ILE A 406 -7.45 -27.24 1.49
N ILE A 407 -6.20 -27.65 1.65
CA ILE A 407 -5.25 -26.99 2.56
C ILE A 407 -4.89 -25.59 2.02
N GLU A 408 -4.89 -24.57 2.88
CA GLU A 408 -4.73 -23.16 2.50
C GLU A 408 -3.48 -22.82 1.66
N ASP A 409 -2.35 -23.47 1.95
CA ASP A 409 -1.05 -23.23 1.29
C ASP A 409 -0.76 -24.24 0.15
N SER A 410 -1.74 -25.07 -0.24
CA SER A 410 -1.56 -26.13 -1.24
C SER A 410 -1.51 -25.62 -2.69
N ASN A 411 -1.09 -26.49 -3.62
CA ASN A 411 -1.18 -26.19 -5.05
C ASN A 411 -2.64 -26.17 -5.55
N GLU A 412 -3.53 -26.91 -4.91
CA GLU A 412 -4.97 -26.91 -5.24
C GLU A 412 -5.59 -25.57 -4.88
N ALA A 413 -5.25 -25.00 -3.72
CA ALA A 413 -5.68 -23.65 -3.33
C ALA A 413 -5.24 -22.58 -4.34
N LYS A 414 -4.02 -22.69 -4.88
CA LYS A 414 -3.54 -21.83 -5.97
C LYS A 414 -4.28 -22.08 -7.28
N GLY A 415 -4.67 -23.34 -7.54
CA GLY A 415 -5.50 -23.72 -8.68
C GLY A 415 -6.85 -23.00 -8.66
N VAL A 416 -7.55 -23.01 -7.52
CA VAL A 416 -8.81 -22.28 -7.33
C VAL A 416 -8.62 -20.78 -7.56
N GLU A 417 -7.58 -20.17 -6.97
CA GLU A 417 -7.29 -18.74 -7.19
C GLU A 417 -7.00 -18.40 -8.67
N GLN A 418 -6.31 -19.29 -9.38
CA GLN A 418 -5.99 -19.13 -10.80
C GLN A 418 -7.23 -19.29 -11.68
N GLU A 419 -8.12 -20.22 -11.36
CA GLU A 419 -9.39 -20.42 -12.07
C GLU A 419 -10.26 -19.17 -11.97
N ILE A 420 -10.45 -18.66 -10.75
CA ILE A 420 -11.19 -17.42 -10.52
C ILE A 420 -10.52 -16.25 -11.26
N TYR A 421 -9.20 -16.14 -11.21
CA TYR A 421 -8.47 -15.12 -11.96
C TYR A 421 -8.76 -15.18 -13.46
N ASN A 422 -8.78 -16.37 -14.05
CA ASN A 422 -9.06 -16.56 -15.47
C ASN A 422 -10.48 -16.11 -15.84
N ILE A 423 -11.47 -16.41 -14.99
CA ILE A 423 -12.86 -15.93 -15.17
C ILE A 423 -12.91 -14.40 -15.15
N LEU A 424 -12.30 -13.78 -14.14
CA LEU A 424 -12.28 -12.31 -14.03
C LEU A 424 -11.52 -11.65 -15.19
N CYS A 425 -10.49 -12.30 -15.72
CA CYS A 425 -9.74 -11.84 -16.89
C CYS A 425 -10.57 -11.75 -18.17
N GLU A 426 -11.76 -12.32 -18.24
CA GLU A 426 -12.66 -12.08 -19.37
C GLU A 426 -13.37 -10.72 -19.31
N ILE A 427 -13.35 -10.06 -18.15
CA ILE A 427 -14.01 -8.77 -17.92
C ILE A 427 -13.05 -7.63 -18.28
N THR A 428 -13.48 -6.76 -19.20
CA THR A 428 -12.65 -5.66 -19.71
C THR A 428 -12.16 -4.71 -18.61
N THR A 429 -13.04 -4.32 -17.68
CA THR A 429 -12.66 -3.43 -16.56
C THR A 429 -11.72 -4.09 -15.56
N PHE A 430 -11.77 -5.41 -15.40
CA PHE A 430 -10.74 -6.13 -14.63
C PHE A 430 -9.40 -6.15 -15.37
N LYS A 431 -9.39 -6.32 -16.70
CA LYS A 431 -8.14 -6.21 -17.50
C LYS A 431 -7.48 -4.84 -17.36
N GLU A 432 -8.24 -3.76 -17.21
CA GLU A 432 -7.67 -2.44 -16.91
C GLU A 432 -6.90 -2.44 -15.60
N ILE A 433 -7.46 -3.02 -14.53
CA ILE A 433 -6.76 -3.19 -13.26
C ILE A 433 -5.52 -4.06 -13.41
N VAL A 434 -5.60 -5.15 -14.20
CA VAL A 434 -4.43 -5.98 -14.54
C VAL A 434 -3.34 -5.13 -15.22
N ASN A 435 -3.71 -4.24 -16.14
CA ASN A 435 -2.75 -3.33 -16.77
C ASN A 435 -2.15 -2.33 -15.78
N MET A 436 -2.95 -1.79 -14.85
CA MET A 436 -2.44 -0.93 -13.78
C MET A 436 -1.44 -1.68 -12.88
N SER A 437 -1.63 -2.98 -12.70
CA SER A 437 -0.74 -3.81 -11.87
C SER A 437 0.71 -3.93 -12.39
N TYR A 438 0.97 -3.52 -13.65
CA TYR A 438 2.33 -3.40 -14.18
C TYR A 438 3.15 -2.31 -13.48
N GLN A 439 2.48 -1.27 -12.95
CA GLN A 439 3.14 -0.13 -12.30
C GLN A 439 2.81 -0.02 -10.82
N ILE A 440 1.65 -0.56 -10.41
CA ILE A 440 1.10 -0.49 -9.06
C ILE A 440 1.10 -1.88 -8.43
N PRO A 441 1.48 -2.06 -7.16
CA PRO A 441 1.42 -3.35 -6.49
C PRO A 441 -0.04 -3.75 -6.20
N ILE A 442 -0.64 -4.48 -7.14
CA ILE A 442 -2.00 -5.03 -7.04
C ILE A 442 -1.93 -6.57 -6.92
N TYR A 443 -2.61 -7.09 -5.91
CA TYR A 443 -2.67 -8.51 -5.60
C TYR A 443 -4.10 -9.01 -5.71
N MET A 444 -4.27 -10.30 -5.94
CA MET A 444 -5.56 -10.97 -5.90
C MET A 444 -5.51 -12.13 -4.91
N TYR A 445 -6.58 -12.32 -4.15
CA TYR A 445 -6.74 -13.43 -3.23
C TYR A 445 -8.17 -13.98 -3.30
N THR A 446 -8.31 -15.27 -3.01
CA THR A 446 -9.60 -15.94 -2.83
C THR A 446 -9.70 -16.41 -1.38
N VAL A 447 -10.83 -16.12 -0.73
CA VAL A 447 -11.08 -16.52 0.67
C VAL A 447 -12.50 -16.98 0.90
N SER A 448 -12.66 -17.76 1.95
CA SER A 448 -13.96 -18.05 2.55
C SER A 448 -13.89 -17.83 4.06
N VAL A 449 -15.01 -17.41 4.66
CA VAL A 449 -15.14 -17.31 6.11
C VAL A 449 -15.69 -18.62 6.71
N ASP A 450 -16.32 -19.46 5.90
CA ASP A 450 -16.73 -20.81 6.27
C ASP A 450 -16.39 -21.82 5.17
N ALA A 451 -15.21 -22.44 5.31
CA ALA A 451 -14.70 -23.47 4.41
C ALA A 451 -15.56 -24.75 4.37
N THR A 452 -16.48 -24.91 5.33
CA THR A 452 -17.30 -26.12 5.47
C THR A 452 -18.65 -26.01 4.77
N MET A 453 -18.96 -24.84 4.20
CA MET A 453 -20.13 -24.66 3.34
C MET A 453 -20.03 -25.51 2.08
N LYS A 454 -21.16 -26.11 1.71
CA LYS A 454 -21.27 -26.85 0.45
C LYS A 454 -21.48 -25.88 -0.71
N PRO A 455 -20.83 -26.09 -1.86
CA PRO A 455 -21.01 -25.24 -3.04
C PRO A 455 -22.46 -25.15 -3.49
N LEU A 456 -22.84 -23.96 -3.95
CA LEU A 456 -24.01 -23.80 -4.82
C LEU A 456 -23.59 -24.32 -6.19
N LEU A 457 -24.05 -25.52 -6.56
CA LEU A 457 -23.88 -25.99 -7.93
C LEU A 457 -24.49 -24.96 -8.89
N PRO A 458 -23.78 -24.61 -9.98
CA PRO A 458 -24.41 -24.83 -11.27
C PRO A 458 -23.39 -25.31 -12.31
N LEU A 459 -23.37 -26.61 -12.59
CA LEU A 459 -23.00 -27.08 -13.92
C LEU A 459 -24.06 -28.09 -14.39
N HIS A 460 -24.94 -27.60 -15.27
CA HIS A 460 -25.85 -28.35 -16.14
C HIS A 460 -27.28 -28.69 -15.68
N THR A 461 -27.90 -27.94 -14.78
CA THR A 461 -29.35 -28.10 -14.56
C THR A 461 -30.03 -26.73 -14.49
N PRO A 462 -31.07 -26.47 -15.31
CA PRO A 462 -31.84 -25.24 -15.20
C PRO A 462 -32.51 -25.17 -13.82
N PRO A 463 -32.60 -23.98 -13.21
CA PRO A 463 -33.16 -23.83 -11.88
C PRO A 463 -34.62 -24.30 -11.89
N THR A 464 -34.94 -25.20 -10.97
CA THR A 464 -36.33 -25.54 -10.67
C THR A 464 -36.95 -24.44 -9.82
N LEU A 465 -38.25 -24.19 -9.97
CA LEU A 465 -39.02 -23.15 -9.26
C LEU A 465 -38.95 -23.22 -7.71
N GLU A 466 -38.30 -24.24 -7.15
CA GLU A 466 -38.05 -24.38 -5.70
C GLU A 466 -36.75 -23.69 -5.24
N ASP A 467 -35.83 -23.31 -6.14
CA ASP A 467 -34.50 -22.78 -5.80
C ASP A 467 -34.49 -21.28 -5.42
N GLU A 468 -35.56 -20.53 -5.74
CA GLU A 468 -35.66 -19.09 -5.41
C GLU A 468 -35.87 -18.82 -3.91
N ASN A 469 -36.28 -19.83 -3.12
CA ASN A 469 -36.52 -19.70 -1.68
C ASN A 469 -35.34 -20.18 -0.81
N THR A 470 -34.25 -20.68 -1.40
CA THR A 470 -33.11 -21.24 -0.66
C THR A 470 -32.06 -20.20 -0.23
N GLU A 471 -32.13 -18.95 -0.69
CA GLU A 471 -31.24 -17.86 -0.21
C GLU A 471 -31.55 -17.43 1.23
N THR A 472 -32.77 -17.66 1.72
CA THR A 472 -33.26 -17.19 3.03
C THR A 472 -33.13 -18.20 4.17
N GLN A 473 -32.71 -19.44 3.91
CA GLN A 473 -32.59 -20.51 4.93
C GLN A 473 -31.24 -21.26 4.87
N ARG A 474 -30.14 -20.52 4.82
CA ARG A 474 -28.81 -21.11 5.06
C ARG A 474 -28.33 -20.71 6.44
N GLU A 475 -28.33 -21.67 7.35
CA GLU A 475 -27.64 -21.57 8.64
C GLU A 475 -26.12 -21.50 8.37
N TYR A 476 -25.46 -20.44 8.84
CA TYR A 476 -24.01 -20.27 8.78
C TYR A 476 -23.46 -20.70 10.14
N PRO A 477 -23.07 -21.98 10.35
CA PRO A 477 -23.03 -22.49 11.70
C PRO A 477 -21.73 -22.10 12.42
N LYS A 478 -20.63 -21.77 11.72
CA LYS A 478 -19.30 -21.52 12.32
C LYS A 478 -18.38 -20.65 11.45
N ILE A 479 -17.48 -19.90 12.09
CA ILE A 479 -16.34 -19.24 11.42
C ILE A 479 -15.21 -20.27 11.23
N ASN A 480 -15.10 -20.82 10.02
CA ASN A 480 -14.03 -21.72 9.59
C ASN A 480 -13.25 -21.05 8.45
N PRO A 481 -12.35 -20.10 8.76
CA PRO A 481 -11.74 -19.27 7.74
C PRO A 481 -10.82 -20.10 6.86
N TRP A 482 -10.91 -19.89 5.55
CA TRP A 482 -9.99 -20.44 4.56
C TRP A 482 -9.23 -19.32 3.87
N ARG A 483 -7.91 -19.35 3.99
CA ARG A 483 -6.92 -18.43 3.41
C ARG A 483 -7.04 -16.98 3.86
N VAL A 484 -7.80 -16.70 4.92
CA VAL A 484 -7.81 -15.36 5.57
C VAL A 484 -6.40 -14.99 6.06
N GLY A 485 -5.60 -15.99 6.46
CA GLY A 485 -4.18 -15.81 6.78
C GLY A 485 -3.34 -15.21 5.65
N GLU A 486 -3.65 -15.50 4.39
CA GLU A 486 -2.96 -14.94 3.22
C GLU A 486 -3.22 -13.45 3.05
N ILE A 487 -4.46 -13.02 3.31
CA ILE A 487 -4.80 -11.59 3.37
C ILE A 487 -4.10 -10.96 4.58
N GLY A 488 -4.01 -11.66 5.70
CA GLY A 488 -3.19 -11.24 6.85
C GLY A 488 -1.72 -10.96 6.47
N LYS A 489 -1.10 -11.82 5.65
CA LYS A 489 0.26 -11.60 5.12
C LYS A 489 0.36 -10.36 4.21
N PHE A 490 -0.70 -10.02 3.47
CA PHE A 490 -0.76 -8.75 2.73
C PHE A 490 -0.85 -7.56 3.69
N SER A 491 -1.63 -7.68 4.75
CA SER A 491 -1.87 -6.65 5.75
C SER A 491 -0.65 -6.34 6.62
N PHE A 492 0.07 -7.34 7.16
CA PHE A 492 1.09 -7.14 8.22
C PHE A 492 2.46 -7.84 8.10
#